data_AF-A0A932SU03-F1
#
_entry.id   AF-A0A932SU03-F1
#
_cell.length_a   1.000
_cell.length_b   1.000
_cell.length_c   1.000
_cell.angle_alpha   90.00
_cell.angle_beta   90.00
_cell.angle_gamma   90.00
#
_symmetry.space_group_name_H-M   'P 1'
#
loop_
_entity.id
_entity.type
_entity.pdbx_description
1 polymer ?
#
loop_
_entity_poly.entity_id
_entity_poly.type
_entity_poly.pdbx_seq_one_letter_code
_entity_poly.pdbx_strand_id
1 'polypeptide(L)'
;MTQSFTPGFSTAAHFVERVTSSSRQQLQESNTFGLDSALRDELATVWGQCQTPNWDGFGALPVSAETLRNAYQFLEALPPGIPSPSVGAEPDGDLTLEWHRSPRRTLSISVSPTGDLHFAALFGSSRYYGTEVFFGDVPDGILDLIRRVQPA
;
A
#
# COMPACT_ATOMS: atom_id res chain seq x y z
N MET A 1 -38.93 1.89 27.27
CA MET A 1 -38.15 2.73 26.34
C MET A 1 -36.75 2.14 26.29
N THR A 2 -36.46 1.36 25.25
CA THR A 2 -35.21 0.61 25.15
C THR A 2 -34.53 1.04 23.86
N GLN A 3 -33.47 1.82 23.97
CA GLN A 3 -32.66 2.24 22.83
C GLN A 3 -31.89 1.03 22.30
N SER A 4 -32.15 0.67 21.06
CA SER A 4 -31.39 -0.31 20.29
C SER A 4 -30.10 0.34 19.79
N PHE A 5 -28.97 -0.01 20.38
CA PHE A 5 -27.65 0.25 19.80
C PHE A 5 -27.48 -0.71 18.61
N THR A 6 -27.51 -0.18 17.40
CA THR A 6 -27.07 -0.89 16.20
C THR A 6 -25.62 -0.50 15.96
N PRO A 7 -24.63 -1.40 16.14
CA PRO A 7 -23.27 -1.12 15.72
C PRO A 7 -23.28 -1.01 14.20
N GLY A 8 -22.98 0.18 13.68
CA GLY A 8 -22.76 0.40 12.26
C GLY A 8 -21.48 -0.30 11.84
N PHE A 9 -21.61 -1.44 11.16
CA PHE A 9 -20.51 -2.12 10.52
C PHE A 9 -20.17 -1.37 9.23
N SER A 10 -19.06 -0.63 9.24
CA SER A 10 -18.54 0.05 8.05
C SER A 10 -18.17 -0.99 7.00
N THR A 11 -18.50 -0.70 5.75
CA THR A 11 -18.32 -1.51 4.53
C THR A 11 -16.86 -1.94 4.27
N ALA A 12 -15.89 -1.38 5.01
CA ALA A 12 -14.49 -1.79 5.01
C ALA A 12 -14.24 -3.16 5.70
N ALA A 13 -15.18 -3.70 6.47
CA ALA A 13 -14.99 -4.93 7.24
C ALA A 13 -15.06 -6.23 6.43
N HIS A 14 -15.49 -6.19 5.16
CA HIS A 14 -15.47 -7.37 4.28
C HIS A 14 -14.18 -7.54 3.46
N PHE A 15 -13.18 -6.66 3.62
CA PHE A 15 -11.92 -6.74 2.88
C PHE A 15 -10.89 -7.69 3.52
N VAL A 16 -11.08 -8.08 4.79
CA VAL A 16 -10.09 -8.84 5.56
C VAL A 16 -10.05 -10.33 5.21
N GLU A 17 -10.93 -10.83 4.33
CA GLU A 17 -10.97 -12.27 3.99
C GLU A 17 -10.36 -12.62 2.62
N ARG A 18 -9.67 -11.70 1.94
CA ARG A 18 -9.02 -12.01 0.65
C ARG A 18 -7.72 -11.31 0.30
N VAL A 19 -7.06 -10.63 1.24
CA VAL A 19 -5.61 -10.32 1.11
C VAL A 19 -4.78 -11.46 1.73
N THR A 20 -5.18 -12.70 1.42
CA THR A 20 -4.42 -13.89 1.79
C THR A 20 -4.25 -14.74 0.53
N SER A 21 -2.98 -14.92 0.13
CA SER A 21 -2.45 -15.82 -0.89
C SER A 21 -2.13 -15.24 -2.28
N SER A 22 -1.07 -14.42 -2.35
CA SER A 22 -0.05 -14.31 -3.43
C SER A 22 0.99 -13.28 -2.94
N SER A 23 2.29 -13.49 -2.75
CA SER A 23 3.22 -14.55 -3.14
C SER A 23 4.27 -14.71 -2.04
N ARG A 24 4.46 -15.95 -1.60
CA ARG A 24 5.40 -16.35 -0.56
C ARG A 24 6.84 -16.49 -1.08
N GLN A 25 7.24 -15.69 -2.06
CA GLN A 25 8.49 -15.94 -2.77
C GLN A 25 9.06 -14.68 -3.46
N GLN A 26 9.64 -13.77 -2.68
CA GLN A 26 10.69 -12.90 -3.20
C GLN A 26 11.92 -13.06 -2.31
N LEU A 27 12.70 -14.07 -2.69
CA LEU A 27 14.08 -14.21 -2.29
C LEU A 27 14.87 -13.12 -3.01
N GLN A 28 15.47 -12.23 -2.23
CA GLN A 28 16.87 -11.80 -2.27
C GLN A 28 16.98 -10.29 -2.00
N GLU A 29 17.70 -10.03 -0.91
CA GLU A 29 18.20 -8.73 -0.53
C GLU A 29 19.04 -8.15 -1.67
N SER A 30 18.65 -6.98 -2.15
CA SER A 30 19.53 -6.09 -2.89
C SER A 30 19.20 -4.68 -2.44
N ASN A 31 19.99 -4.20 -1.48
CA ASN A 31 19.97 -2.80 -1.06
C ASN A 31 20.67 -1.98 -2.15
N THR A 32 19.93 -1.62 -3.18
CA THR A 32 20.41 -0.70 -4.21
C THR A 32 19.80 0.68 -3.96
N PHE A 33 20.64 1.71 -4.03
CA PHE A 33 20.25 3.11 -3.86
C PHE A 33 19.33 3.56 -5.00
N GLY A 34 18.20 4.18 -4.67
CA GLY A 34 17.17 4.61 -5.63
C GLY A 34 16.12 3.53 -5.88
N LEU A 35 15.03 3.91 -6.55
CA LEU A 35 14.00 2.98 -6.99
C LEU A 35 14.64 1.95 -7.95
N ASP A 36 14.94 0.74 -7.45
CA ASP A 36 15.53 -0.34 -8.25
C ASP A 36 14.64 -0.61 -9.48
N SER A 37 15.30 -0.82 -10.62
CA SER A 37 14.65 -1.29 -11.86
C SER A 37 13.68 -2.44 -11.63
N ALA A 38 13.99 -3.38 -10.73
CA ALA A 38 13.08 -4.49 -10.42
C ALA A 38 11.73 -4.01 -9.85
N LEU A 39 11.76 -3.04 -8.93
CA LEU A 39 10.53 -2.48 -8.34
C LEU A 39 9.77 -1.61 -9.35
N ARG A 40 10.47 -0.89 -10.25
CA ARG A 40 9.83 -0.17 -11.36
C ARG A 40 9.09 -1.14 -12.29
N ASP A 41 9.76 -2.22 -12.68
CA ASP A 41 9.20 -3.22 -13.57
C ASP A 41 8.00 -3.95 -12.92
N GLU A 42 8.07 -4.22 -11.61
CA GLU A 42 6.95 -4.78 -10.84
C GLU A 42 5.75 -3.84 -10.84
N LEU A 43 5.97 -2.55 -10.52
CA LEU A 43 4.90 -1.54 -10.50
C LEU A 43 4.25 -1.37 -11.89
N ALA A 44 5.06 -1.33 -12.95
CA ALA A 44 4.57 -1.28 -14.34
C ALA A 44 3.79 -2.54 -14.72
N THR A 45 4.23 -3.71 -14.27
CA THR A 45 3.56 -4.99 -14.52
C THR A 45 2.20 -5.04 -13.85
N VAL A 46 2.12 -4.68 -12.57
CA VAL A 46 0.86 -4.62 -11.80
C VAL A 46 -0.11 -3.66 -12.46
N TRP A 47 0.33 -2.45 -12.82
CA TRP A 47 -0.52 -1.50 -13.52
C TRP A 47 -1.00 -2.02 -14.88
N GLY A 48 -0.13 -2.63 -15.67
CA GLY A 48 -0.49 -3.20 -16.97
C GLY A 48 -1.57 -4.27 -16.89
N GLN A 49 -1.64 -5.02 -15.78
CA GLN A 49 -2.67 -6.02 -15.50
C GLN A 49 -3.99 -5.41 -15.00
N CYS A 50 -3.94 -4.24 -14.36
CA CYS A 50 -5.08 -3.64 -13.67
C CYS A 50 -5.62 -2.35 -14.31
N GLN A 51 -5.05 -1.89 -15.44
CA GLN A 51 -5.47 -0.67 -16.14
C GLN A 51 -6.81 -0.78 -16.88
N THR A 52 -7.42 -1.97 -16.94
CA THR A 52 -8.73 -2.19 -17.56
C THR A 52 -9.79 -2.47 -16.50
N PRO A 53 -11.03 -1.99 -16.65
CA PRO A 53 -12.11 -2.29 -15.72
C PRO A 53 -12.35 -3.79 -15.55
N ASN A 54 -12.82 -4.19 -14.36
CA ASN A 54 -13.15 -5.57 -14.00
C ASN A 54 -11.96 -6.54 -14.18
N TRP A 55 -10.73 -6.08 -13.96
CA TRP A 55 -9.51 -6.89 -14.07
C TRP A 55 -9.48 -8.06 -13.08
N ASP A 56 -10.22 -7.97 -11.99
CA ASP A 56 -10.37 -9.02 -10.97
C ASP A 56 -11.56 -9.95 -11.20
N GLY A 57 -12.43 -9.65 -12.17
CA GLY A 57 -13.69 -10.37 -12.41
C GLY A 57 -14.81 -10.08 -11.41
N PHE A 58 -14.61 -9.15 -10.48
CA PHE A 58 -15.59 -8.75 -9.45
C PHE A 58 -15.97 -7.26 -9.50
N GLY A 59 -15.70 -6.59 -10.62
CA GLY A 59 -16.09 -5.22 -10.88
C GLY A 59 -15.06 -4.19 -10.43
N ALA A 60 -13.78 -4.56 -10.25
CA ALA A 60 -12.73 -3.60 -9.91
C ALA A 60 -12.66 -2.42 -10.89
N LEU A 61 -12.39 -1.24 -10.34
CA LEU A 61 -12.06 -0.05 -11.12
C LEU A 61 -10.67 -0.20 -11.74
N PRO A 62 -10.45 0.39 -12.93
CA PRO A 62 -9.12 0.40 -13.55
C PRO A 62 -8.16 1.24 -12.72
N VAL A 63 -6.94 0.77 -12.54
CA VAL A 63 -5.85 1.58 -11.97
C VAL A 63 -5.45 2.66 -12.98
N SER A 64 -5.58 3.91 -12.58
CA SER A 64 -5.32 5.05 -13.47
C SER A 64 -3.82 5.30 -13.70
N ALA A 65 -3.48 6.02 -14.76
CA ALA A 65 -2.10 6.45 -14.99
C ALA A 65 -1.63 7.45 -13.92
N GLU A 66 -2.56 8.23 -13.35
CA GLU A 66 -2.33 9.13 -12.24
C GLU A 66 -1.92 8.37 -10.98
N THR A 67 -2.62 7.28 -10.65
CA THR A 67 -2.28 6.38 -9.54
C THR A 67 -0.86 5.85 -9.71
N LEU A 68 -0.53 5.35 -10.91
CA LEU A 68 0.81 4.87 -11.24
C LEU A 68 1.88 5.95 -11.05
N ARG A 69 1.63 7.15 -11.60
CA ARG A 69 2.54 8.30 -11.49
C ARG A 69 2.76 8.70 -10.02
N ASN A 70 1.70 8.76 -9.23
CA ASN A 70 1.80 9.11 -7.80
C ASN A 70 2.59 8.06 -7.03
N ALA A 71 2.39 6.76 -7.29
CA ALA A 71 3.14 5.68 -6.67
C ALA A 71 4.63 5.74 -7.02
N TYR A 72 4.97 6.01 -8.29
CA TYR A 72 6.35 6.24 -8.72
C TYR A 72 6.99 7.41 -7.97
N GLN A 73 6.33 8.56 -7.93
CA GLN A 73 6.86 9.75 -7.27
C GLN A 73 7.06 9.52 -5.77
N PHE A 74 6.13 8.84 -5.11
CA PHE A 74 6.25 8.48 -3.71
C PHE A 74 7.48 7.59 -3.45
N LEU A 75 7.67 6.56 -4.27
CA LEU A 75 8.82 5.65 -4.16
C LEU A 75 10.16 6.34 -4.45
N GLU A 76 10.20 7.27 -5.41
CA GLU A 76 11.40 8.07 -5.70
C GLU A 76 11.74 9.08 -4.59
N ALA A 77 10.72 9.55 -3.86
CA ALA A 77 10.91 10.46 -2.73
C ALA A 77 11.37 9.75 -1.44
N LEU A 78 11.41 8.41 -1.41
CA LEU A 78 11.89 7.67 -0.24
C LEU A 78 13.39 7.90 -0.01
N PRO A 79 13.81 8.13 1.25
CA PRO A 79 15.23 8.21 1.57
C PRO A 79 15.99 6.92 1.21
N PRO A 80 17.30 7.01 0.92
CA PRO A 80 18.12 5.84 0.67
C PRO A 80 18.17 4.92 1.89
N GLY A 81 18.24 3.61 1.64
CA GLY A 81 18.29 2.58 2.70
C GLY A 81 16.93 2.12 3.21
N ILE A 82 15.84 2.65 2.66
CA ILE A 82 14.50 2.08 2.87
C ILE A 82 14.37 0.82 1.97
N PRO A 83 13.97 -0.34 2.53
CA PRO A 83 13.76 -1.53 1.72
C PRO A 83 12.57 -1.36 0.79
N SER A 84 12.63 -2.02 -0.38
CA SER A 84 11.53 -2.03 -1.34
C SER A 84 10.25 -2.64 -0.74
N PRO A 85 9.09 -1.98 -0.90
CA PRO A 85 7.80 -2.60 -0.58
C PRO A 85 7.43 -3.66 -1.64
N SER A 86 6.52 -4.55 -1.28
CA SER A 86 5.74 -5.30 -2.29
C SER A 86 4.62 -4.42 -2.83
N VAL A 87 4.25 -4.62 -4.10
CA VAL A 87 3.25 -3.80 -4.80
C VAL A 87 1.99 -4.60 -5.09
N GLY A 88 0.83 -3.97 -4.98
CA GLY A 88 -0.47 -4.53 -5.37
C GLY A 88 -1.41 -3.48 -5.94
N ALA A 89 -2.56 -3.92 -6.45
CA ALA A 89 -3.65 -3.06 -6.90
C ALA A 89 -4.92 -3.36 -6.09
N GLU A 90 -5.69 -2.32 -5.81
CA GLU A 90 -6.95 -2.43 -5.06
C GLU A 90 -8.16 -2.29 -6.00
N PRO A 91 -9.30 -2.92 -5.66
CA PRO A 91 -10.49 -2.87 -6.52
C PRO A 91 -11.08 -1.46 -6.75
N ASP A 92 -10.66 -0.46 -5.97
CA ASP A 92 -11.05 0.95 -6.13
C ASP A 92 -10.14 1.75 -7.08
N GLY A 93 -9.08 1.12 -7.62
CA GLY A 93 -8.16 1.75 -8.57
C GLY A 93 -6.92 2.37 -7.92
N ASP A 94 -6.71 2.12 -6.63
CA ASP A 94 -5.50 2.48 -5.90
C ASP A 94 -4.38 1.44 -6.10
N LEU A 95 -3.15 1.86 -5.83
CA LEU A 95 -1.99 0.97 -5.76
C LEU A 95 -1.52 0.83 -4.31
N THR A 96 -1.37 -0.40 -3.84
CA THR A 96 -0.88 -0.71 -2.50
C THR A 96 0.63 -0.88 -2.50
N LEU A 97 1.30 -0.27 -1.54
CA LEU A 97 2.70 -0.48 -1.18
C LEU A 97 2.76 -1.08 0.22
N GLU A 98 3.28 -2.29 0.36
CA GLU A 98 3.35 -2.99 1.64
C GLU A 98 4.80 -3.25 2.09
N TRP A 99 5.12 -2.79 3.30
CA TRP A 99 6.29 -3.23 4.06
C TRP A 99 5.87 -4.26 5.08
N HIS A 100 6.30 -5.50 4.86
CA HIS A 100 6.01 -6.61 5.76
C HIS A 100 7.29 -7.14 6.41
N ARG A 101 7.29 -7.27 7.75
CA ARG A 101 8.35 -7.98 8.50
C ARG A 101 7.81 -9.18 9.29
N SER A 102 6.60 -9.08 9.82
CA SER A 102 5.90 -10.20 10.45
C SER A 102 4.40 -9.88 10.57
N PRO A 103 3.53 -10.85 10.92
CA PRO A 103 2.09 -10.62 11.02
C PRO A 103 1.67 -9.52 12.02
N ARG A 104 2.56 -9.11 12.93
CA ARG A 104 2.33 -8.00 13.87
C ARG A 104 3.27 -6.82 13.62
N ARG A 105 3.87 -6.75 12.44
CA ARG A 105 4.84 -5.74 12.05
C ARG A 105 4.73 -5.52 10.54
N THR A 106 3.75 -4.72 10.16
CA THR A 106 3.39 -4.46 8.78
C THR A 106 2.96 -3.00 8.62
N LEU A 107 3.20 -2.43 7.44
CA LEU A 107 2.67 -1.15 7.00
C LEU A 107 2.15 -1.35 5.58
N SER A 108 0.92 -0.94 5.35
CA SER A 108 0.33 -0.84 4.02
C SER A 108 -0.01 0.62 3.75
N ILE A 109 0.30 1.09 2.54
CA ILE A 109 -0.01 2.41 2.02
C ILE A 109 -0.72 2.25 0.67
N SER A 110 -1.97 2.69 0.58
CA SER A 110 -2.73 2.79 -0.67
C SER A 110 -2.53 4.19 -1.24
N VAL A 111 -2.06 4.25 -2.47
CA VAL A 111 -1.83 5.48 -3.22
C VAL A 111 -3.01 5.68 -4.16
N SER A 112 -3.68 6.82 -4.02
CA SER A 112 -4.85 7.18 -4.81
C SER A 112 -4.50 8.03 -6.04
N PRO A 113 -5.41 8.15 -7.03
CA PRO A 113 -5.21 9.06 -8.16
C PRO A 113 -5.16 10.55 -7.75
N THR A 114 -5.80 10.92 -6.63
CA THR A 114 -5.80 12.31 -6.11
C THR A 114 -4.52 12.69 -5.40
N GLY A 115 -3.64 11.72 -5.11
CA GLY A 115 -2.40 11.94 -4.35
C GLY A 115 -2.57 11.76 -2.85
N ASP A 116 -3.74 11.30 -2.40
CA ASP A 116 -3.95 10.86 -1.02
C ASP A 116 -3.24 9.52 -0.77
N LEU A 117 -2.59 9.40 0.38
CA LEU A 117 -1.92 8.23 0.91
C LEU A 117 -2.74 7.69 2.08
N HIS A 118 -3.58 6.68 1.83
CA HIS A 118 -4.27 5.97 2.89
C HIS A 118 -3.32 4.94 3.48
N PHE A 119 -3.19 4.88 4.81
CA PHE A 119 -2.24 3.96 5.43
C PHE A 119 -2.80 3.22 6.62
N ALA A 120 -2.27 2.02 6.84
CA ALA A 120 -2.50 1.22 8.03
C ALA A 120 -1.21 0.52 8.45
N ALA A 121 -0.84 0.66 9.71
CA ALA A 121 0.33 0.04 10.30
C ALA A 121 -0.02 -0.75 11.57
N LEU A 122 0.64 -1.89 11.73
CA LEU A 122 0.51 -2.75 12.90
C LEU A 122 1.89 -2.99 13.51
N PHE A 123 2.07 -2.65 14.78
CA PHE A 123 3.28 -2.89 15.57
C PHE A 123 2.92 -3.55 16.91
N GLY A 124 2.99 -4.88 16.97
CA GLY A 124 2.57 -5.68 18.13
C GLY A 124 1.06 -5.61 18.33
N SER A 125 0.64 -4.87 19.35
CA SER A 125 -0.76 -4.52 19.63
C SER A 125 -1.12 -3.11 19.18
N SER A 126 -0.14 -2.28 18.81
CA SER A 126 -0.35 -0.90 18.41
C SER A 126 -0.80 -0.85 16.95
N ARG A 127 -1.85 -0.07 16.68
CA ARG A 127 -2.37 0.19 15.34
C ARG A 127 -2.30 1.68 15.05
N TYR A 128 -1.86 2.01 13.85
CA TYR A 128 -1.86 3.37 13.32
C TYR A 128 -2.56 3.33 11.97
N TYR A 129 -3.39 4.31 11.68
CA TYR A 129 -4.04 4.43 10.40
C TYR A 129 -4.40 5.90 10.17
N GLY A 130 -4.58 6.26 8.91
CA GLY A 130 -4.94 7.62 8.55
C GLY A 130 -4.83 7.86 7.06
N THR A 131 -4.89 9.13 6.72
CA THR A 131 -4.68 9.63 5.37
C THR A 131 -3.74 10.80 5.46
N GLU A 132 -2.72 10.82 4.61
CA GLU A 132 -1.86 11.97 4.37
C GLU A 132 -1.93 12.37 2.90
N VAL A 133 -1.64 13.63 2.59
CA VAL A 133 -1.57 14.08 1.18
C VAL A 133 -0.13 14.09 0.73
N PHE A 134 0.15 13.51 -0.44
CA PHE A 134 1.49 13.52 -1.04
C PHE A 134 1.69 14.77 -1.90
N PHE A 135 2.58 15.66 -1.45
CA PHE A 135 2.94 16.89 -2.15
C PHE A 135 4.31 16.83 -2.85
N GLY A 136 4.82 15.63 -3.12
CA GLY A 136 6.14 15.40 -3.75
C GLY A 136 7.24 14.98 -2.77
N ASP A 137 7.05 15.24 -1.48
CA ASP A 137 7.89 14.73 -0.39
C ASP A 137 7.11 13.75 0.49
N VAL A 138 7.79 12.74 1.02
CA VAL A 138 7.17 11.74 1.91
C VAL A 138 6.84 12.40 3.25
N PRO A 139 5.57 12.36 3.72
CA PRO A 139 5.20 12.92 5.02
C PRO A 139 6.00 12.27 6.17
N ASP A 140 6.48 13.09 7.13
CA ASP A 140 7.31 12.62 8.24
C ASP A 140 6.68 11.44 9.01
N GLY A 141 5.36 11.50 9.23
CA GLY A 141 4.61 10.44 9.88
C GLY A 141 4.67 9.11 9.12
N ILE A 142 4.59 9.14 7.78
CA ILE A 142 4.73 7.95 6.94
C ILE A 142 6.15 7.41 7.01
N LEU A 143 7.14 8.28 6.91
CA LEU A 143 8.55 7.89 6.96
C LEU A 143 8.92 7.22 8.30
N ASP A 144 8.40 7.75 9.41
CA ASP A 144 8.56 7.15 10.73
C ASP A 144 7.92 5.77 10.83
N LEU A 145 6.74 5.58 10.22
CA LEU A 145 6.09 4.27 10.16
C LEU A 145 6.91 3.26 9.36
N ILE A 146 7.45 3.64 8.19
CA ILE A 146 8.29 2.77 7.36
C ILE A 146 9.53 2.31 8.14
N ARG A 147 10.26 3.26 8.76
CA ARG A 147 11.44 2.96 9.60
C ARG A 147 11.10 2.06 10.78
N ARG A 148 9.90 2.20 11.35
CA ARG A 148 9.43 1.35 12.45
C ARG A 148 9.14 -0.07 12.01
N VAL A 149 8.78 -0.36 10.76
CA VAL A 149 8.61 -1.76 10.29
C VAL A 149 9.97 -2.45 10.20
N GLN A 150 10.97 -1.76 9.65
CA GLN A 150 12.30 -2.26 9.33
C GLN A 150 13.38 -1.47 10.08
N PRO A 151 13.55 -1.67 11.40
CA PRO A 151 14.67 -1.08 12.13
C PRO A 151 15.97 -1.64 11.54
N ALA A 152 16.89 -0.71 11.27
CA ALA A 152 18.25 -0.98 10.80
C ALA A 152 19.00 -1.96 11.71
#